data_AF-A0AAX2RK89-F1
#
_entry.id   AF-A0AAX2RK89-F1
#
_cell.length_a   1.000
_cell.length_b   1.000
_cell.length_c   1.000
_cell.angle_alpha   90.00
_cell.angle_beta   90.00
_cell.angle_gamma   90.00
#
_symmetry.space_group_name_H-M   'P 1'
#
loop_
_entity.id
_entity.type
_entity.pdbx_description
1 polymer ?
#
loop_
_entity_poly.entity_id
_entity_poly.type
_entity_poly.pdbx_seq_one_letter_code
_entity_poly.pdbx_strand_id
1 'polypeptide(L)'
;MFDNNRKTVIIASVVVAISIFALNLLINRGNFLLAGGSALLSVPFFLLGTRLLRGYRGSLAERASRPASDAENVVWDVYMNKVHVGTISDDRLAALQDTVADNWRNMATQAFNLFGVPLRMFDLFVSTIPAVTFWLILGWAMIAPDSLAQTFTDARNSSVQQLQHGVSVGIWMLINICVMAFGLRICFGGKTYGARNVYLEALGDLLRQELKVAATGSMSISRVSNGEVSQFQPDMAGWYRARERARRASRAARA
;
A
#
# COMPACT_ATOMS: atom_id res chain seq x y z
N MET A 1 -7.24 19.71 -8.62
CA MET A 1 -6.39 20.33 -7.58
C MET A 1 -7.32 20.93 -6.55
N PHE A 2 -7.56 20.25 -5.42
CA PHE A 2 -8.53 20.74 -4.42
C PHE A 2 -7.96 21.95 -3.69
N ASP A 3 -8.73 23.03 -3.70
CA ASP A 3 -8.34 24.26 -3.05
C ASP A 3 -8.13 24.04 -1.55
N ASN A 4 -7.03 24.59 -1.05
CA ASN A 4 -6.20 24.07 0.04
C ASN A 4 -6.74 24.46 1.43
N ASN A 5 -8.07 24.43 1.59
CA ASN A 5 -8.74 24.80 2.82
C ASN A 5 -8.94 23.55 3.70
N ARG A 6 -8.58 23.64 4.98
CA ARG A 6 -8.86 22.59 5.99
C ARG A 6 -10.34 22.17 5.94
N LYS A 7 -11.24 23.12 5.62
CA LYS A 7 -12.67 22.88 5.40
C LYS A 7 -12.92 21.95 4.20
N THR A 8 -12.30 22.19 3.04
CA THR A 8 -12.44 21.36 1.84
C THR A 8 -12.07 19.90 2.10
N VAL A 9 -11.00 19.67 2.87
CA VAL A 9 -10.54 18.29 3.16
C VAL A 9 -11.46 17.58 4.15
N ILE A 10 -11.98 18.30 5.15
CA ILE A 10 -12.98 17.74 6.05
C ILE A 10 -14.25 17.40 5.27
N ILE A 11 -14.74 18.30 4.44
CA ILE A 11 -15.91 18.07 3.57
C ILE A 11 -15.67 16.86 2.66
N ALA A 12 -14.52 16.79 1.98
CA ALA A 12 -14.17 15.66 1.13
C ALA A 12 -14.12 14.34 1.91
N SER A 13 -13.58 14.34 3.13
CA SER A 13 -13.54 13.14 3.98
C SER A 13 -14.93 12.66 4.38
N VAL A 14 -15.87 13.59 4.64
CA VAL A 14 -17.27 13.27 4.95
C VAL A 14 -17.98 12.72 3.71
N VAL A 15 -17.77 13.32 2.54
CA VAL A 15 -18.34 12.83 1.27
C VAL A 15 -17.84 11.42 0.95
N VAL A 16 -16.55 11.14 1.15
CA VAL A 16 -15.96 9.80 0.99
C VAL A 16 -16.60 8.81 1.97
N ALA A 17 -16.76 9.19 3.24
CA ALA A 17 -17.39 8.32 4.23
C ALA A 17 -18.85 8.00 3.90
N ILE A 18 -19.65 9.00 3.48
CA ILE A 18 -21.03 8.82 3.04
C ILE A 18 -21.09 7.91 1.81
N SER A 19 -20.17 8.09 0.85
CA SER A 19 -20.11 7.26 -0.36
C SER A 19 -19.78 5.80 -0.04
N ILE A 20 -18.81 5.58 0.86
CA ILE A 20 -18.43 4.24 1.33
C ILE A 20 -19.58 3.60 2.12
N PHE A 21 -20.28 4.37 2.95
CA PHE A 21 -21.45 3.92 3.69
C PHE A 21 -22.55 3.45 2.72
N ALA A 22 -22.97 4.31 1.79
CA ALA A 22 -24.03 4.02 0.83
C ALA A 22 -23.69 2.82 -0.07
N LEU A 23 -22.45 2.75 -0.57
CA LEU A 23 -21.99 1.64 -1.40
C LEU A 23 -22.01 0.31 -0.63
N ASN A 24 -21.51 0.29 0.62
CA ASN A 24 -21.54 -0.91 1.45
C ASN A 24 -22.97 -1.33 1.82
N LEU A 25 -23.88 -0.38 2.02
CA LEU A 25 -25.27 -0.68 2.36
C LEU A 25 -25.98 -1.34 1.18
N LEU A 26 -25.72 -0.89 -0.05
CA LEU A 26 -26.21 -1.48 -1.29
C LEU A 26 -25.62 -2.89 -1.54
N ILE A 27 -24.30 -3.05 -1.38
CA ILE A 27 -23.61 -4.31 -1.67
C ILE A 27 -23.90 -5.38 -0.60
N ASN A 28 -23.92 -5.00 0.68
CA ASN A 28 -24.02 -5.93 1.81
C ASN A 28 -25.44 -6.04 2.36
N ARG A 29 -26.46 -5.84 1.51
CA ARG A 29 -27.89 -6.05 1.83
C ARG A 29 -28.34 -5.36 3.13
N GLY A 30 -27.91 -4.13 3.36
CA GLY A 30 -28.33 -3.36 4.54
C GLY A 30 -27.60 -3.68 5.84
N ASN A 31 -26.42 -4.31 5.81
CA ASN A 31 -25.60 -4.49 7.02
C ASN A 31 -25.05 -3.13 7.52
N PHE A 32 -25.81 -2.49 8.40
CA PHE A 32 -25.49 -1.17 8.97
C PHE A 32 -24.20 -1.14 9.79
N LEU A 33 -23.84 -2.22 10.48
CA LEU A 33 -22.63 -2.29 11.28
C LEU A 33 -21.38 -2.27 10.38
N LEU A 34 -21.38 -3.06 9.31
CA LEU A 34 -20.28 -3.09 8.35
C LEU A 34 -20.18 -1.78 7.56
N ALA A 35 -21.32 -1.24 7.12
CA ALA A 35 -21.37 0.04 6.41
C ALA A 35 -20.91 1.21 7.31
N GLY A 36 -21.41 1.28 8.55
CA GLY A 36 -21.02 2.30 9.52
C GLY A 36 -19.56 2.21 9.92
N GLY A 37 -19.07 1.01 10.22
CA GLY A 37 -17.68 0.77 10.58
C GLY A 37 -16.69 1.14 9.47
N SER A 38 -16.97 0.71 8.23
CA SER A 38 -16.12 1.04 7.08
C SER A 38 -16.11 2.55 6.77
N ALA A 39 -17.26 3.22 6.86
CA ALA A 39 -17.36 4.66 6.70
C ALA A 39 -16.56 5.42 7.77
N LEU A 40 -16.69 5.02 9.04
CA LEU A 40 -15.94 5.64 10.15
C LEU A 40 -14.43 5.48 10.01
N LEU A 41 -13.96 4.30 9.58
CA LEU A 41 -12.53 4.03 9.36
C LEU A 41 -11.97 4.76 8.13
N SER A 42 -12.81 5.09 7.15
CA SER A 42 -12.38 5.80 5.94
C SER A 42 -11.95 7.24 6.20
N VAL A 43 -12.58 7.92 7.18
CA VAL A 43 -12.28 9.31 7.54
C VAL A 43 -10.83 9.49 8.05
N PRO A 44 -10.37 8.79 9.11
CA PRO A 44 -8.99 8.92 9.58
C PRO A 44 -8.00 8.47 8.51
N PHE A 45 -8.32 7.46 7.71
CA PHE A 45 -7.47 7.01 6.61
C PHE A 45 -7.29 8.11 5.54
N PHE A 46 -8.38 8.74 5.11
CA PHE A 46 -8.36 9.85 4.16
C PHE A 46 -7.61 11.06 4.72
N LEU A 47 -7.86 11.43 5.98
CA LEU A 47 -7.18 12.53 6.64
C LEU A 47 -5.68 12.27 6.81
N LEU A 48 -5.29 11.05 7.16
CA LEU A 48 -3.89 10.65 7.26
C LEU A 48 -3.21 10.69 5.89
N GLY A 49 -3.82 10.09 4.87
CA GLY A 49 -3.31 10.07 3.50
C GLY A 49 -3.12 11.48 2.94
N THR A 50 -4.12 12.36 3.09
CA THR A 50 -4.01 13.76 2.65
C THR A 50 -2.95 14.54 3.42
N ARG A 51 -2.79 14.29 4.73
CA ARG A 51 -1.73 14.92 5.54
C ARG A 51 -0.34 14.47 5.09
N LEU A 52 -0.16 13.18 4.81
CA LEU A 52 1.10 12.62 4.32
C LEU A 52 1.45 13.20 2.94
N LEU A 53 0.48 13.20 2.01
CA LEU A 53 0.66 13.76 0.68
C LEU A 53 1.02 15.24 0.71
N ARG A 54 0.35 16.04 1.56
CA ARG A 54 0.69 17.47 1.72
C ARG A 54 2.08 17.67 2.29
N GLY A 55 2.44 16.92 3.33
CA GLY A 55 3.77 17.00 3.90
C GLY A 55 4.85 16.64 2.87
N TYR A 56 4.59 15.62 2.07
CA TYR A 56 5.47 15.19 0.99
C TYR A 56 5.60 16.28 -0.08
N ARG A 57 4.50 16.75 -0.67
CA ARG A 57 4.51 17.84 -1.67
C ARG A 57 5.15 19.12 -1.13
N GLY A 58 4.88 19.50 0.12
CA GLY A 58 5.53 20.64 0.76
C GLY A 58 7.06 20.50 0.80
N SER A 59 7.56 19.31 1.15
CA SER A 59 9.01 19.05 1.12
C SER A 59 9.62 19.02 -0.28
N LEU A 60 8.85 18.61 -1.30
CA LEU A 60 9.30 18.67 -2.68
C LEU A 60 9.40 20.11 -3.18
N ALA A 61 8.38 20.93 -2.92
CA ALA A 61 8.38 22.34 -3.25
C ALA A 61 9.53 23.10 -2.56
N GLU A 62 9.77 22.81 -1.27
CA GLU A 62 10.90 23.39 -0.54
C GLU A 62 12.23 23.03 -1.20
N ARG A 63 12.48 21.74 -1.46
CA ARG A 63 13.73 21.26 -2.09
C ARG A 63 13.91 21.80 -3.51
N ALA A 64 12.85 21.84 -4.32
CA ALA A 64 12.87 22.36 -5.68
C ALA A 64 13.11 23.88 -5.74
N SER A 65 12.78 24.62 -4.69
CA SER A 65 13.00 26.07 -4.60
C SER A 65 14.40 26.46 -4.13
N ARG A 66 15.24 25.50 -3.72
CA ARG A 66 16.60 25.78 -3.23
C ARG A 66 17.49 26.23 -4.38
N PRO A 67 18.30 27.30 -4.20
CA PRO A 67 19.27 27.72 -5.20
C PRO A 67 20.28 26.61 -5.49
N ALA A 68 20.67 26.45 -6.77
CA ALA A 68 21.68 25.48 -7.16
C ALA A 68 23.04 25.69 -6.47
N SER A 69 23.32 26.94 -6.05
CA SER A 69 24.55 27.35 -5.35
C SER A 69 24.51 27.12 -3.83
N ASP A 70 23.41 26.62 -3.28
CA ASP A 70 23.28 26.36 -1.85
C ASP A 70 24.16 25.17 -1.45
N ALA A 71 24.92 25.31 -0.35
CA ALA A 71 25.78 24.24 0.16
C ALA A 71 24.97 23.02 0.64
N GLU A 72 23.69 23.22 0.97
CA GLU A 72 22.76 22.14 1.28
C GLU A 72 22.20 21.44 0.04
N ASN A 73 22.42 21.96 -1.18
CA ASN A 73 21.93 21.30 -2.39
C ASN A 73 22.79 20.07 -2.71
N VAL A 74 22.24 18.91 -2.37
CA VAL A 74 22.94 17.63 -2.50
C VAL A 74 22.97 17.19 -3.96
N VAL A 75 24.12 16.74 -4.43
CA VAL A 75 24.24 16.03 -5.71
C VAL A 75 24.15 14.53 -5.45
N TRP A 76 23.27 13.87 -6.20
CA TRP A 76 23.01 12.43 -6.11
C TRP A 76 23.61 11.71 -7.31
N ASP A 77 24.21 10.55 -7.06
CA ASP A 77 24.61 9.61 -8.10
C ASP A 77 23.43 8.71 -8.48
N VAL A 78 23.18 8.61 -9.78
CA VAL A 78 22.14 7.76 -10.33
C VAL A 78 22.77 6.52 -10.93
N TYR A 79 22.28 5.37 -10.50
CA TYR A 79 22.69 4.07 -11.01
C TYR A 79 21.50 3.38 -11.69
N MET A 80 21.75 2.81 -12.86
CA MET A 80 20.81 1.97 -13.59
C MET A 80 21.41 0.57 -13.71
N ASN A 81 20.71 -0.46 -13.22
CA ASN A 81 21.21 -1.83 -13.21
C ASN A 81 22.63 -1.95 -12.57
N LYS A 82 22.88 -1.20 -11.49
CA LYS A 82 24.17 -1.09 -10.78
C LYS A 82 25.29 -0.39 -11.55
N VAL A 83 25.02 0.18 -12.72
CA VAL A 83 25.97 0.99 -13.50
C VAL A 83 25.70 2.46 -13.24
N HIS A 84 26.74 3.23 -12.94
CA HIS A 84 26.63 4.69 -12.80
C HIS A 84 26.27 5.30 -14.16
N VAL A 85 25.20 6.09 -14.20
CA VAL A 85 24.71 6.69 -15.45
C VAL A 85 24.80 8.21 -15.45
N GLY A 86 24.97 8.83 -14.29
CA GLY A 86 25.10 10.28 -14.18
C GLY A 86 24.77 10.78 -12.79
N THR A 87 24.74 12.10 -12.66
CA THR A 87 24.43 12.79 -11.41
C THR A 87 23.23 13.70 -11.59
N ILE A 88 22.49 13.93 -10.51
CA ILE A 88 21.37 14.86 -10.49
C ILE A 88 21.36 15.64 -9.17
N SER A 89 21.12 16.94 -9.25
CA SER A 89 20.97 17.78 -8.05
C SER A 89 19.61 17.56 -7.37
N ASP A 90 19.57 17.77 -6.07
CA ASP A 90 18.42 17.48 -5.21
C ASP A 90 17.19 18.33 -5.56
N ASP A 91 17.41 19.59 -5.92
CA ASP A 91 16.40 20.53 -6.41
C ASP A 91 15.75 20.03 -7.70
N ARG A 92 16.58 19.60 -8.67
CA ARG A 92 16.11 19.07 -9.95
C ARG A 92 15.35 17.77 -9.77
N LEU A 93 15.88 16.87 -8.92
CA LEU A 93 15.21 15.62 -8.57
C LEU A 93 13.84 15.89 -7.91
N ALA A 94 13.75 16.86 -6.99
CA ALA A 94 12.51 17.23 -6.34
C ALA A 94 11.47 17.80 -7.33
N ALA A 95 11.90 18.62 -8.29
CA ALA A 95 11.03 19.13 -9.34
C ALA A 95 10.46 18.01 -10.25
N LEU A 96 11.28 17.02 -10.60
CA LEU A 96 10.82 15.83 -11.34
C LEU A 96 9.83 15.01 -10.52
N GLN A 97 10.10 14.81 -9.22
CA GLN A 97 9.18 14.13 -8.31
C GLN A 97 7.83 14.85 -8.21
N ASP A 98 7.83 16.19 -8.14
CA ASP A 98 6.60 16.98 -8.06
C ASP A 98 5.79 16.89 -9.36
N THR A 99 6.47 16.95 -10.52
CA THR A 99 5.84 16.74 -11.84
C THR A 99 5.13 15.37 -11.92
N VAL A 100 5.80 14.32 -11.44
CA VAL A 100 5.25 12.96 -11.40
C VAL A 100 4.09 12.84 -10.42
N ALA A 101 4.17 13.53 -9.28
CA ALA A 101 3.14 13.56 -8.26
C ALA A 101 1.91 14.37 -8.66
N ASP A 102 2.04 15.37 -9.55
CA ASP A 102 0.94 16.21 -10.01
C ASP A 102 0.18 15.63 -11.21
N ASN A 103 0.78 14.67 -11.91
CA ASN A 103 0.11 13.98 -13.01
C ASN A 103 -1.07 13.11 -12.50
N TRP A 104 -2.29 13.59 -12.72
CA TRP A 104 -3.53 12.90 -12.32
C TRP A 104 -3.66 11.49 -12.92
N ARG A 105 -3.05 11.22 -14.08
CA ARG A 105 -3.06 9.89 -14.71
C ARG A 105 -2.29 8.88 -13.89
N ASN A 106 -1.17 9.29 -13.29
CA ASN A 106 -0.38 8.44 -12.38
C ASN A 106 -1.21 8.14 -11.11
N MET A 107 -1.91 9.15 -10.60
CA MET A 107 -2.81 8.97 -9.44
C MET A 107 -3.95 7.99 -9.74
N ALA A 108 -4.63 8.15 -10.88
CA ALA A 108 -5.69 7.25 -11.30
C ALA A 108 -5.16 5.82 -11.48
N THR A 109 -4.02 5.65 -12.17
CA THR A 109 -3.41 4.34 -12.42
C THR A 109 -2.97 3.67 -11.12
N GLN A 110 -2.36 4.41 -10.19
CA GLN A 110 -2.00 3.88 -8.87
C GLN A 110 -3.24 3.47 -8.08
N ALA A 111 -4.33 4.25 -8.15
CA ALA A 111 -5.59 3.92 -7.51
C ALA A 111 -6.17 2.62 -8.09
N PHE A 112 -6.29 2.50 -9.41
CA PHE A 112 -6.75 1.27 -10.07
C PHE A 112 -5.86 0.07 -9.76
N ASN A 113 -4.54 0.27 -9.74
CA ASN A 113 -3.59 -0.78 -9.38
C ASN A 113 -3.84 -1.27 -7.94
N LEU A 114 -4.07 -0.35 -7.00
CA LEU A 114 -4.37 -0.67 -5.61
C LEU A 114 -5.75 -1.31 -5.45
N PHE A 115 -6.77 -0.86 -6.19
CA PHE A 115 -8.09 -1.50 -6.24
C PHE A 115 -8.04 -2.90 -6.88
N GLY A 116 -7.10 -3.15 -7.77
CA GLY A 116 -6.87 -4.48 -8.34
C GLY A 116 -6.32 -5.49 -7.33
N VAL A 117 -5.65 -5.04 -6.26
CA VAL A 117 -5.10 -5.93 -5.22
C VAL A 117 -6.19 -6.76 -4.52
N PRO A 118 -7.26 -6.18 -3.94
CA PRO A 118 -8.32 -6.97 -3.30
C PRO A 118 -9.07 -7.89 -4.28
N LEU A 119 -9.21 -7.50 -5.56
CA LEU A 119 -9.80 -8.39 -6.57
C LEU A 119 -8.92 -9.63 -6.81
N ARG A 120 -7.61 -9.44 -6.93
CA ARG A 120 -6.66 -10.57 -7.02
C ARG A 120 -6.61 -11.40 -5.74
N MET A 121 -6.86 -10.80 -4.58
CA MET A 121 -7.02 -11.55 -3.33
C MET A 121 -8.27 -12.42 -3.38
N PHE A 122 -9.37 -11.93 -3.94
CA PHE A 122 -10.58 -12.73 -4.12
C PHE A 122 -10.31 -13.93 -5.02
N ASP A 123 -9.63 -13.74 -6.16
CA ASP A 123 -9.20 -14.85 -7.03
C ASP A 123 -8.34 -15.88 -6.28
N LEU A 124 -7.44 -15.40 -5.42
CA LEU A 124 -6.64 -16.27 -4.56
C LEU A 124 -7.53 -17.04 -3.58
N PHE A 125 -8.51 -16.41 -2.94
CA PHE A 125 -9.39 -17.07 -1.96
C PHE A 125 -10.26 -18.13 -2.63
N VAL A 126 -10.80 -17.86 -3.82
CA VAL A 126 -11.60 -18.84 -4.58
C VAL A 126 -10.81 -20.10 -4.90
N SER A 127 -9.50 -19.99 -5.16
CA SER A 127 -8.64 -21.15 -5.43
C SER A 127 -8.06 -21.81 -4.16
N THR A 128 -7.72 -21.00 -3.17
CA THR A 128 -6.98 -21.42 -1.97
C THR A 128 -7.90 -22.06 -0.94
N ILE A 129 -9.13 -21.53 -0.77
CA ILE A 129 -10.09 -22.06 0.20
C ILE A 129 -10.40 -23.54 -0.12
N PRO A 130 -10.81 -23.93 -1.34
CA PRO A 130 -11.07 -25.33 -1.66
C PRO A 130 -9.83 -26.23 -1.44
N ALA A 131 -8.65 -25.75 -1.83
CA ALA A 131 -7.40 -26.51 -1.66
C ALA A 131 -7.08 -26.74 -0.16
N VAL A 132 -7.15 -25.69 0.66
CA VAL A 132 -6.92 -25.80 2.11
C VAL A 132 -7.97 -26.69 2.76
N THR A 133 -9.25 -26.52 2.42
CA THR A 133 -10.33 -27.36 2.92
C THR A 133 -10.10 -28.84 2.57
N PHE A 134 -9.71 -29.14 1.33
CA PHE A 134 -9.38 -30.50 0.92
C PHE A 134 -8.27 -31.11 1.78
N TRP A 135 -7.15 -30.40 1.96
CA TRP A 135 -6.04 -30.88 2.77
C TRP A 135 -6.38 -31.02 4.25
N LEU A 136 -7.21 -30.14 4.80
CA LEU A 136 -7.69 -30.25 6.18
C LEU A 136 -8.57 -31.49 6.36
N ILE A 137 -9.50 -31.74 5.44
CA ILE A 137 -10.37 -32.93 5.49
C ILE A 137 -9.53 -34.20 5.33
N LEU A 138 -8.56 -34.22 4.39
CA LEU A 138 -7.69 -35.37 4.19
C LEU A 138 -6.82 -35.64 5.43
N GLY A 139 -6.21 -34.60 6.00
CA GLY A 139 -5.42 -34.73 7.23
C GLY A 139 -6.27 -35.22 8.41
N TRP A 140 -7.50 -34.73 8.53
CA TRP A 140 -8.44 -35.21 9.54
C TRP A 140 -8.80 -36.68 9.33
N ALA A 141 -9.07 -37.10 8.09
CA ALA A 141 -9.34 -38.50 7.75
C ALA A 141 -8.17 -39.43 8.10
N MET A 142 -6.92 -38.97 7.98
CA MET A 142 -5.74 -39.76 8.30
C MET A 142 -5.46 -39.85 9.80
N ILE A 143 -5.73 -38.78 10.56
CA ILE A 143 -5.38 -38.69 11.98
C ILE A 143 -6.51 -39.22 12.88
N ALA A 144 -7.77 -38.96 12.53
CA ALA A 144 -8.93 -39.30 13.36
C ALA A 144 -10.17 -39.64 12.50
N PRO A 145 -10.13 -40.73 11.71
CA PRO A 145 -11.18 -41.09 10.75
C PRO A 145 -12.56 -41.26 11.40
N ASP A 146 -12.63 -41.83 12.60
CA ASP A 146 -13.91 -42.07 13.31
C ASP A 146 -14.61 -40.76 13.66
N SER A 147 -13.85 -39.76 14.10
CA SER A 147 -14.40 -38.43 14.43
C SER A 147 -14.91 -37.68 13.20
N LEU A 148 -14.26 -37.89 12.04
CA LEU A 148 -14.72 -37.33 10.77
C LEU A 148 -16.04 -37.98 10.33
N ALA A 149 -16.13 -39.32 10.40
CA ALA A 149 -17.35 -40.07 10.07
C ALA A 149 -18.52 -39.69 10.99
N GLN A 150 -18.24 -39.52 12.28
CA GLN A 150 -19.24 -39.05 13.25
C GLN A 150 -19.71 -37.63 12.92
N THR A 151 -18.80 -36.71 12.61
CA THR A 151 -19.16 -35.34 12.20
C THR A 151 -20.07 -35.31 10.97
N PHE A 152 -19.80 -36.13 9.95
CA PHE A 152 -20.68 -36.21 8.77
C PHE A 152 -22.05 -36.82 9.10
N THR A 153 -22.11 -37.78 10.01
CA THR A 153 -23.36 -38.37 10.49
C THR A 153 -24.18 -37.35 11.26
N ASP A 154 -23.54 -36.58 12.15
CA ASP A 154 -24.17 -35.51 12.92
C ASP A 154 -24.66 -34.38 11.99
N ALA A 155 -23.86 -34.01 10.99
CA ALA A 155 -24.25 -33.03 9.99
C ALA A 155 -25.47 -33.48 9.18
N ARG A 156 -25.55 -34.77 8.82
CA ARG A 156 -26.71 -35.34 8.10
C ARG A 156 -27.99 -35.29 8.93
N ASN A 157 -27.88 -35.46 10.24
CA ASN A 157 -29.01 -35.48 11.16
C ASN A 157 -29.37 -34.09 11.72
N SER A 158 -28.55 -33.07 11.42
CA SER A 158 -28.74 -31.70 11.88
C SER A 158 -29.85 -30.98 11.12
N SER A 159 -30.47 -29.99 11.76
CA SER A 159 -31.44 -29.12 11.08
C SER A 159 -30.76 -28.23 10.04
N VAL A 160 -31.52 -27.78 9.03
CA VAL A 160 -31.01 -26.85 7.99
C VAL A 160 -30.42 -25.58 8.60
N GLN A 161 -30.99 -25.09 9.70
CA GLN A 161 -30.51 -23.90 10.40
C GLN A 161 -29.15 -24.14 11.08
N GLN A 162 -28.96 -25.31 11.69
CA GLN A 162 -27.68 -25.70 12.30
C GLN A 162 -26.59 -25.87 11.25
N LEU A 163 -26.93 -26.48 10.10
CA LEU A 163 -26.01 -26.60 8.96
C LEU A 163 -25.60 -25.24 8.41
N GLN A 164 -26.55 -24.32 8.19
CA GLN A 164 -26.25 -22.96 7.74
C GLN A 164 -25.34 -22.22 8.71
N HIS A 165 -25.57 -22.36 10.02
CA HIS A 165 -24.72 -21.75 11.03
C HIS A 165 -23.31 -22.35 11.00
N GLY A 166 -23.17 -23.68 10.97
CA GLY A 166 -21.88 -24.36 10.89
C GLY A 166 -21.08 -23.99 9.65
N VAL A 167 -21.74 -23.95 8.48
CA VAL A 167 -21.12 -23.50 7.21
C VAL A 167 -20.66 -22.04 7.31
N SER A 168 -21.50 -21.16 7.88
CA SER A 168 -21.13 -19.75 8.07
C SER A 168 -19.89 -19.60 8.95
N VAL A 169 -19.83 -20.30 10.09
CA VAL A 169 -18.67 -20.30 10.99
C VAL A 169 -17.44 -20.83 10.28
N GLY A 170 -17.55 -21.94 9.53
CA GLY A 170 -16.45 -22.52 8.77
C GLY A 170 -15.90 -21.57 7.70
N ILE A 171 -16.78 -20.91 6.94
CA ILE A 171 -16.39 -19.90 5.94
C ILE A 171 -15.67 -18.73 6.62
N TRP A 172 -16.20 -18.21 7.72
CA TRP A 172 -15.55 -17.11 8.46
C TRP A 172 -14.18 -17.51 9.02
N MET A 173 -14.03 -18.74 9.52
CA MET A 173 -12.73 -19.26 9.96
C MET A 173 -11.72 -19.28 8.81
N LEU A 174 -12.11 -19.80 7.65
CA LEU A 174 -11.25 -19.88 6.46
C LEU A 174 -10.88 -18.49 5.92
N ILE A 175 -11.83 -17.56 5.89
CA ILE A 175 -11.57 -16.16 5.54
C ILE A 175 -10.56 -15.55 6.50
N ASN A 176 -10.71 -15.74 7.82
CA ASN A 176 -9.76 -15.21 8.81
C ASN A 176 -8.35 -15.78 8.62
N ILE A 177 -8.22 -17.09 8.39
CA ILE A 177 -6.92 -17.73 8.09
C ILE A 177 -6.30 -17.09 6.84
N CYS A 178 -7.08 -16.91 5.78
CA CYS A 178 -6.59 -16.30 4.55
C CYS A 178 -6.18 -14.83 4.73
N VAL A 179 -6.94 -14.05 5.51
CA VAL A 179 -6.62 -12.66 5.85
C VAL A 179 -5.35 -12.58 6.70
N MET A 180 -5.18 -13.46 7.69
CA MET A 180 -3.96 -13.51 8.49
C MET A 180 -2.76 -13.90 7.63
N ALA A 181 -2.88 -14.93 6.78
CA ALA A 181 -1.82 -15.32 5.86
C ALA A 181 -1.45 -14.17 4.90
N PHE A 182 -2.45 -13.42 4.42
CA PHE A 182 -2.23 -12.22 3.62
C PHE A 182 -1.48 -11.13 4.39
N GLY A 183 -1.91 -10.82 5.62
CA GLY A 183 -1.26 -9.84 6.49
C GLY A 183 0.19 -10.21 6.79
N LEU A 184 0.46 -11.47 7.14
CA LEU A 184 1.81 -11.98 7.33
C LEU A 184 2.65 -11.80 6.06
N ARG A 185 2.11 -12.13 4.88
CA ARG A 185 2.82 -11.97 3.61
C ARG A 185 3.17 -10.52 3.30
N ILE A 186 2.30 -9.56 3.64
CA ILE A 186 2.60 -8.13 3.55
C ILE A 186 3.72 -7.76 4.52
N CYS A 187 3.62 -8.16 5.79
CA CYS A 187 4.60 -7.82 6.82
C CYS A 187 6.00 -8.37 6.52
N PHE A 188 6.09 -9.57 5.92
CA PHE A 188 7.36 -10.22 5.59
C PHE A 188 7.86 -9.91 4.16
N GLY A 189 7.42 -8.81 3.56
CA GLY A 189 8.01 -8.30 2.32
C GLY A 189 7.72 -9.17 1.08
N GLY A 190 6.67 -9.97 1.11
CA GLY A 190 6.22 -10.71 -0.07
C GLY A 190 5.89 -9.76 -1.21
N LYS A 191 6.28 -10.13 -2.44
CA LYS A 191 5.98 -9.38 -3.67
C LYS A 191 4.53 -8.87 -3.61
N THR A 192 4.37 -7.56 -3.62
CA THR A 192 3.08 -6.87 -3.66
C THR A 192 2.23 -7.50 -4.75
N TYR A 193 1.07 -8.09 -4.40
CA TYR A 193 0.14 -8.85 -5.26
C TYR A 193 -0.17 -8.21 -6.63
N GLY A 194 0.82 -8.21 -7.53
CA GLY A 194 0.89 -7.36 -8.71
C GLY A 194 0.80 -5.85 -8.44
N ALA A 195 1.02 -5.38 -7.20
CA ALA A 195 0.93 -3.95 -6.92
C ALA A 195 2.21 -3.25 -7.41
N ARG A 196 2.06 -2.34 -8.36
CA ARG A 196 3.17 -1.61 -8.99
C ARG A 196 3.23 -0.21 -8.42
N ASN A 197 4.45 0.32 -8.29
CA ASN A 197 4.66 1.70 -7.90
C ASN A 197 4.75 2.56 -9.17
N VAL A 198 3.60 3.05 -9.63
CA VAL A 198 3.46 3.82 -10.87
C VAL A 198 4.25 5.12 -10.81
N TYR A 199 4.32 5.74 -9.64
CA TYR A 199 5.09 6.97 -9.44
C TYR A 199 6.59 6.74 -9.58
N LEU A 200 7.12 5.64 -9.04
CA LEU A 200 8.54 5.31 -9.18
C LEU A 200 8.91 4.96 -10.62
N GLU A 201 8.03 4.24 -11.32
CA GLU A 201 8.21 3.93 -12.75
C GLU A 201 8.22 5.22 -13.60
N ALA A 202 7.24 6.11 -13.42
CA ALA A 202 7.17 7.38 -14.13
C ALA A 202 8.36 8.31 -13.81
N LEU A 203 8.83 8.31 -12.55
CA LEU A 203 10.05 9.04 -12.18
C LEU A 203 11.28 8.46 -12.87
N GLY A 204 11.38 7.13 -12.97
CA GLY A 204 12.45 6.46 -13.71
C GLY A 204 12.47 6.86 -15.18
N ASP A 205 11.31 6.95 -15.83
CA ASP A 205 11.19 7.38 -17.22
C ASP A 205 11.65 8.83 -17.41
N LEU A 206 11.26 9.76 -16.53
CA LEU A 206 11.72 11.15 -16.59
C LEU A 206 13.22 11.27 -16.32
N LEU A 207 13.76 10.55 -15.33
CA LEU A 207 15.19 10.58 -15.02
C LEU A 207 16.03 10.04 -16.18
N ARG A 208 15.53 9.04 -16.91
CA ARG A 208 16.20 8.54 -18.11
C ARG A 208 16.20 9.55 -19.25
N GLN A 209 15.11 10.30 -19.41
CA GLN A 209 15.06 11.38 -20.40
C GLN A 209 16.05 12.50 -20.04
N GLU A 210 16.09 12.88 -18.76
CA GLU A 210 17.00 13.91 -18.24
C GLU A 210 18.47 13.51 -18.42
N LEU A 211 18.83 12.27 -18.06
CA LEU A 211 20.19 11.75 -18.14
C LEU A 211 20.55 11.16 -19.52
N LYS A 212 19.61 11.17 -20.48
CA LYS A 212 19.76 10.60 -21.83
C LYS A 212 20.18 9.11 -21.81
N VAL A 213 19.56 8.32 -20.93
CA VAL A 213 19.87 6.90 -20.72
C VAL A 213 18.85 5.99 -21.40
N ALA A 214 19.32 5.21 -22.38
CA ALA A 214 18.49 4.24 -23.09
C ALA A 214 18.21 2.94 -22.29
N ALA A 215 18.95 2.68 -21.21
CA ALA A 215 18.81 1.46 -20.41
C ALA A 215 17.52 1.46 -19.56
N THR A 216 16.75 0.39 -19.63
CA THR A 216 15.62 0.06 -18.72
C THR A 216 16.11 -0.80 -17.57
N GLY A 217 15.50 -0.68 -16.38
CA GLY A 217 15.72 -1.65 -15.30
C GLY A 217 15.62 -1.05 -13.90
N SER A 218 16.38 -1.61 -12.95
CA SER A 218 16.35 -1.14 -11.57
C SER A 218 17.14 0.16 -11.43
N MET A 219 16.45 1.20 -11.00
CA MET A 219 17.05 2.49 -10.69
C MET A 219 17.35 2.59 -9.20
N SER A 220 18.56 2.99 -8.86
CA SER A 220 18.95 3.33 -7.49
C SER A 220 19.67 4.65 -7.46
N ILE A 221 19.26 5.51 -6.52
CA ILE A 221 19.89 6.80 -6.28
C ILE A 221 20.69 6.66 -4.99
N SER A 222 21.96 7.01 -5.02
CA SER A 222 22.80 6.98 -3.82
C SER A 222 23.76 8.15 -3.78
N ARG A 223 24.32 8.39 -2.61
CA ARG A 223 25.40 9.34 -2.40
C ARG A 223 26.42 8.70 -1.48
N VAL A 224 27.69 8.89 -1.78
CA VAL A 224 28.77 8.61 -0.83
C VAL A 224 29.08 9.89 -0.07
N SER A 225 28.94 9.85 1.25
CA SER A 225 29.31 10.97 2.13
C SER A 225 30.05 10.41 3.33
N ASN A 226 31.25 10.93 3.61
CA ASN A 226 32.08 10.51 4.75
C ASN A 226 32.35 8.99 4.82
N GLY A 227 32.50 8.33 3.66
CA GLY A 227 32.72 6.87 3.59
C GLY A 227 31.45 6.02 3.76
N GLU A 228 30.29 6.62 4.02
CA GLU A 228 29.01 5.93 4.10
C GLU A 228 28.22 6.09 2.80
N VAL A 229 27.66 4.97 2.32
CA VAL A 229 26.75 4.95 1.16
C VAL A 229 25.33 5.19 1.66
N SER A 230 24.80 6.38 1.39
CA SER A 230 23.40 6.72 1.64
C SER A 230 22.56 6.39 0.40
N GLN A 231 21.70 5.38 0.49
CA GLN A 231 20.73 5.10 -0.56
C GLN A 231 19.47 5.95 -0.38
N PHE A 232 19.11 6.69 -1.42
CA PHE A 232 17.88 7.46 -1.46
C PHE A 232 16.76 6.63 -2.11
N GLN A 233 15.64 6.49 -1.39
CA GLN A 233 14.41 5.93 -1.95
C GLN A 233 13.49 7.10 -2.30
N PRO A 234 13.30 7.40 -3.60
CA PRO A 234 12.60 8.60 -4.05
C PRO A 234 11.07 8.43 -4.02
N ASP A 235 10.55 7.76 -2.98
CA ASP A 235 9.13 7.52 -2.78
C ASP A 235 8.63 8.14 -1.46
N MET A 236 7.30 8.24 -1.32
CA MET A 236 6.68 8.84 -0.14
C MET A 236 7.04 8.07 1.15
N ALA A 237 7.24 6.75 1.06
CA ALA A 237 7.65 5.92 2.19
C ALA A 237 9.11 6.18 2.62
N GLY A 238 10.01 6.40 1.66
CA GLY A 238 11.38 6.83 1.89
C GLY A 238 11.45 8.20 2.56
N TRP A 239 10.66 9.16 2.07
CA TRP A 239 10.50 10.47 2.70
C TRP A 239 10.02 10.37 4.16
N TYR A 240 8.97 9.56 4.41
CA TYR A 240 8.43 9.38 5.75
C TYR A 240 9.47 8.79 6.72
N ARG A 241 10.22 7.76 6.28
CA ARG A 241 11.30 7.16 7.07
C ARG A 241 12.45 8.13 7.34
N ALA A 242 12.84 8.94 6.36
CA ALA A 242 13.85 9.98 6.55
C ALA A 242 13.39 11.01 7.59
N ARG A 243 12.13 11.45 7.50
CA ARG A 243 11.52 12.38 8.46
C ARG A 243 11.44 11.80 9.88
N GLU A 244 11.08 10.53 10.03
CA GLU A 244 11.07 9.88 11.35
C GLU A 244 12.46 9.77 11.95
N ARG A 245 13.48 9.39 11.15
CA ARG A 245 14.87 9.34 11.60
C ARG A 245 15.36 10.70 12.09
N ALA A 246 15.11 11.77 11.32
CA ALA A 246 15.46 13.14 11.72
C ALA A 246 14.80 13.56 13.05
N ARG A 247 13.51 13.22 13.23
CA ARG A 247 12.80 13.48 14.49
C ARG A 247 13.41 12.72 15.67
N ARG A 248 13.77 11.45 15.50
CA ARG A 248 14.42 10.66 16.55
C ARG A 248 15.79 11.24 16.92
N ALA A 249 16.60 11.61 15.93
CA ALA A 249 17.90 12.26 16.16
C ALA A 249 17.75 13.58 16.92
N SER A 250 16.79 14.43 16.55
CA SER A 250 16.54 15.69 17.26
C SER A 250 16.09 15.53 18.71
N ARG A 251 15.44 14.39 19.04
CA ARG A 251 15.03 14.06 20.41
C ARG A 251 16.20 13.54 21.21
N ALA A 252 17.04 12.70 20.61
CA ALA A 252 18.26 12.19 21.22
C ALA A 252 19.26 13.32 21.52
N ALA A 253 19.37 14.34 20.65
CA ALA A 253 20.23 15.49 20.87
C ALA A 253 19.72 16.47 21.95
N ARG A 254 18.47 16.30 22.43
CA ARG A 254 17.86 17.10 23.50
C ARG A 254 17.81 16.37 24.84
N ALA A 255 18.16 15.10 24.87
CA ALA A 255 18.21 14.25 26.06
C ALA A 255 19.66 14.16 26.55
#